data_AF-A0A2R4ZSL4-F1
#
_entry.id   AF-A0A2R4ZSL4-F1
#
_cell.length_a   1.000
_cell.length_b   1.000
_cell.length_c   1.000
_cell.angle_alpha   90.00
_cell.angle_beta   90.00
_cell.angle_gamma   90.00
#
_symmetry.space_group_name_H-M   'P 1'
#
loop_
_entity.id
_entity.type
_entity.pdbx_description
1 polymer ?
#
loop_
_entity_poly.entity_id
_entity_poly.type
_entity_poly.pdbx_seq_one_letter_code
_entity_poly.pdbx_strand_id
1 'polypeptide(L)'
;MPTLSSGYVIAGGYADKLRRTAFAQLRDEIKGGVISSQEVARAVGELNSTLYKILVDRFKVDKGDVVRIRIDYQIEGGKIIWDPSRLSIEVFRRDKEIDNIVRSLGGAILWQEAFGKGVEYQVVKLGETLDGDLVYTLKLGDEEVGSLVVTRLDNELFIKKGAILHPSPMVFERLRISIQEGESPESVLAQKILEAQKIGRHVAEEEARKIVNYLRERVMTPPLERKVYEESQEET
;
A
#
# COMPACT_ATOMS: atom_id res chain seq x y z
N MET A 1 27.52 -15.60 1.43
CA MET A 1 26.69 -16.67 2.03
C MET A 1 25.26 -16.43 1.56
N PRO A 2 24.59 -17.43 0.97
CA PRO A 2 23.18 -17.34 0.65
C PRO A 2 22.32 -17.22 1.91
N THR A 3 21.19 -16.52 1.80
CA THR A 3 20.18 -16.38 2.86
C THR A 3 18.91 -17.11 2.45
N LEU A 4 18.44 -18.02 3.30
CA LEU A 4 17.10 -18.59 3.20
C LEU A 4 16.11 -17.60 3.84
N SER A 5 15.08 -17.17 3.09
CA SER A 5 14.08 -16.21 3.56
C SER A 5 12.68 -16.71 3.31
N SER A 6 11.82 -16.74 4.33
CA SER A 6 10.40 -17.10 4.16
C SER A 6 9.59 -16.00 3.47
N GLY A 7 10.04 -14.74 3.50
CA GLY A 7 9.15 -13.59 3.32
C GLY A 7 8.06 -13.55 4.41
N TYR A 8 7.04 -12.72 4.24
CA TYR A 8 5.87 -12.76 5.13
C TYR A 8 5.04 -14.02 4.87
N VAL A 9 4.85 -14.83 5.90
CA VAL A 9 4.04 -16.06 5.85
C VAL A 9 3.26 -16.22 7.13
N ILE A 10 2.03 -16.73 7.05
CA ILE A 10 1.26 -17.12 8.23
C ILE A 10 2.07 -18.16 9.03
N ALA A 11 2.16 -17.99 10.35
CA ALA A 11 2.95 -18.84 11.24
C ALA A 11 2.60 -20.32 11.08
N GLY A 12 1.32 -20.67 10.94
CA GLY A 12 0.91 -22.06 10.68
C GLY A 12 1.49 -22.69 9.40
N GLY A 13 2.02 -21.90 8.46
CA GLY A 13 2.57 -22.35 7.18
C GLY A 13 4.07 -22.10 6.99
N TYR A 14 4.81 -21.65 8.02
CA TYR A 14 6.23 -21.30 7.84
C TYR A 14 7.08 -22.50 7.39
N ALA A 15 6.79 -23.70 7.92
CA ALA A 15 7.60 -24.89 7.72
C ALA A 15 7.62 -25.32 6.24
N ASP A 16 6.45 -25.36 5.61
CA ASP A 16 6.31 -25.66 4.18
C ASP A 16 6.91 -24.55 3.31
N LYS A 17 6.77 -23.29 3.72
CA LYS A 17 7.37 -22.16 3.00
C LYS A 17 8.89 -22.23 2.99
N LEU A 18 9.52 -22.50 4.13
CA LEU A 18 10.97 -22.68 4.21
C LEU A 18 11.44 -23.88 3.38
N ARG A 19 10.72 -25.00 3.44
CA ARG A 19 11.01 -26.18 2.60
C ARG A 19 10.99 -25.85 1.12
N ARG A 20 9.87 -25.32 0.61
CA ARG A 20 9.76 -24.97 -0.82
C ARG A 20 10.83 -23.97 -1.25
N THR A 21 11.14 -23.00 -0.39
CA THR A 21 12.13 -21.96 -0.71
C THR A 21 13.54 -22.56 -0.75
N ALA A 22 13.91 -23.41 0.20
CA ALA A 22 15.22 -24.08 0.21
C ALA A 22 15.40 -24.98 -1.03
N PHE A 23 14.39 -25.79 -1.38
CA PHE A 23 14.43 -26.62 -2.59
C PHE A 23 14.49 -25.79 -3.89
N ALA A 24 13.84 -24.63 -3.92
CA ALA A 24 13.92 -23.73 -5.07
C ALA A 24 15.30 -23.06 -5.17
N GLN A 25 15.85 -22.59 -4.04
CA GLN A 25 17.17 -21.95 -3.99
C GLN A 25 18.30 -22.92 -4.35
N LEU A 26 18.19 -24.19 -3.94
CA LEU A 26 19.23 -25.21 -4.13
C LEU A 26 19.01 -26.12 -5.34
N ARG A 27 18.10 -25.74 -6.25
CA ARG A 27 17.69 -26.59 -7.38
C ARG A 27 18.87 -26.99 -8.26
N ASP A 28 19.78 -26.06 -8.52
CA ASP A 28 20.89 -26.27 -9.45
C ASP A 28 22.03 -27.04 -8.79
N GLU A 29 22.29 -26.82 -7.50
CA GLU A 29 23.22 -27.60 -6.68
C GLU A 29 22.77 -29.06 -6.53
N ILE A 30 21.45 -29.29 -6.40
CA ILE A 30 20.88 -30.64 -6.40
C ILE A 30 21.11 -31.32 -7.74
N LYS A 31 20.82 -30.64 -8.86
CA LYS A 31 21.05 -31.18 -10.21
C LYS A 31 22.52 -31.43 -10.49
N GLY A 32 23.40 -30.57 -9.97
CA GLY A 32 24.85 -30.68 -10.10
C GLY A 32 25.49 -31.73 -9.19
N GLY A 33 24.70 -32.39 -8.32
CA GLY A 33 25.21 -33.41 -7.40
C GLY A 33 26.04 -32.87 -6.23
N VAL A 34 26.05 -31.55 -6.02
CA VAL A 34 26.76 -30.90 -4.91
C VAL A 34 26.09 -31.25 -3.57
N ILE A 35 24.77 -31.39 -3.57
CA ILE A 35 23.96 -31.75 -2.42
C ILE A 35 22.81 -32.67 -2.84
N SER A 36 22.39 -33.60 -1.99
CA SER A 36 21.24 -34.45 -2.28
C SER A 36 19.91 -33.82 -1.85
N SER A 37 18.82 -34.14 -2.55
CA SER A 37 17.46 -33.75 -2.14
C SER A 37 17.11 -34.22 -0.72
N GLN A 38 17.64 -35.38 -0.32
CA GLN A 38 17.42 -35.95 1.02
C GLN A 38 18.11 -35.10 2.09
N GLU A 39 19.31 -34.62 1.82
CA GLU A 39 20.05 -33.74 2.73
C GLU A 39 19.37 -32.38 2.89
N VAL A 40 18.86 -31.79 1.81
CA VAL A 40 18.04 -30.56 1.88
C VAL A 40 16.81 -30.77 2.76
N ALA A 41 16.10 -31.89 2.59
CA ALA A 41 14.94 -32.22 3.42
C ALA A 41 15.31 -32.40 4.90
N ARG A 42 16.44 -33.05 5.20
CA ARG A 42 16.95 -33.23 6.56
C ARG A 42 17.27 -31.89 7.22
N ALA A 43 18.09 -31.06 6.57
CA ALA A 43 18.54 -29.79 7.11
C ALA A 43 17.39 -28.80 7.36
N VAL A 44 16.40 -28.75 6.45
CA VAL A 44 15.18 -27.95 6.65
C VAL A 44 14.32 -28.53 7.76
N GLY A 45 14.24 -29.86 7.88
CA GLY A 45 13.52 -30.51 8.99
C GLY A 45 14.07 -30.09 10.35
N GLU A 46 15.39 -30.11 10.51
CA GLU A 46 16.08 -29.67 11.73
C GLU A 46 15.86 -28.18 12.02
N LEU A 47 15.94 -27.33 10.99
CA LEU A 47 15.63 -25.91 11.10
C LEU A 47 14.17 -25.72 11.57
N ASN A 48 13.21 -26.39 10.94
CA ASN A 48 11.80 -26.30 11.30
C ASN A 48 11.52 -26.77 12.73
N SER A 49 12.11 -27.89 13.17
CA SER A 49 12.01 -28.34 14.56
C SER A 49 12.59 -27.33 15.56
N THR A 50 13.67 -26.65 15.19
CA THR A 50 14.28 -25.59 16.01
C THR A 50 13.37 -24.37 16.08
N LEU A 51 12.84 -23.93 14.92
CA LEU A 51 11.92 -22.80 14.82
C LEU A 51 10.61 -23.06 15.56
N TYR A 52 10.12 -24.29 15.60
CA TYR A 52 8.95 -24.65 16.39
C TYR A 52 9.16 -24.35 17.88
N LYS A 53 10.30 -24.76 18.43
CA LYS A 53 10.65 -24.48 19.83
C LYS A 53 10.77 -22.98 20.11
N ILE A 54 11.29 -22.22 19.15
CA ILE A 54 11.44 -20.77 19.29
C ILE A 54 10.06 -20.08 19.19
N LEU A 55 9.34 -20.27 18.09
CA LEU A 55 8.09 -19.57 17.79
C LEU A 55 6.95 -20.03 18.69
N VAL A 56 6.71 -21.34 18.75
CA VAL A 56 5.53 -21.92 19.40
C VAL A 56 5.81 -22.12 20.89
N ASP A 57 6.88 -22.82 21.24
CA ASP A 57 7.09 -23.19 22.65
C ASP A 57 7.51 -21.99 23.50
N ARG A 58 8.44 -21.16 23.01
CA ARG A 58 8.99 -20.02 23.74
C ARG A 58 8.16 -18.74 23.58
N PHE A 59 7.88 -18.31 22.35
CA PHE A 59 7.22 -17.02 22.09
C PHE A 59 5.68 -17.08 22.00
N LYS A 60 5.11 -18.29 22.05
CA LYS A 60 3.66 -18.52 21.97
C LYS A 60 3.04 -17.82 20.76
N VAL A 61 3.70 -17.92 19.61
CA VAL A 61 3.18 -17.39 18.34
C VAL A 61 1.98 -18.22 17.92
N ASP A 62 0.85 -17.53 17.69
CA ASP A 62 -0.40 -18.17 17.29
C ASP A 62 -0.34 -18.58 15.82
N LYS A 63 -1.05 -19.66 15.44
CA LYS A 63 -1.07 -20.15 14.06
C LYS A 63 -1.49 -19.11 13.01
N GLY A 64 -2.27 -18.11 13.42
CA GLY A 64 -2.81 -17.05 12.58
C GLY A 64 -1.96 -15.78 12.55
N ASP A 65 -0.90 -15.71 13.35
CA ASP A 65 0.08 -14.62 13.29
C ASP A 65 0.87 -14.71 11.98
N VAL A 66 1.55 -13.63 11.60
CA VAL A 66 2.46 -13.60 10.46
C VAL A 66 3.89 -13.57 10.96
N VAL A 67 4.77 -14.34 10.31
CA VAL A 67 6.20 -14.38 10.62
C VAL A 67 7.03 -14.13 9.37
N ARG A 68 8.24 -13.60 9.57
CA ARG A 68 9.28 -13.56 8.55
C ARG A 68 10.58 -14.08 9.15
N ILE A 69 11.11 -15.14 8.56
CA ILE A 69 12.27 -15.88 9.04
C ILE A 69 13.37 -15.77 7.99
N ARG A 70 14.56 -15.37 8.43
CA ARG A 70 15.77 -15.27 7.61
C ARG A 70 16.93 -15.97 8.33
N ILE A 71 17.68 -16.80 7.61
CA ILE A 71 18.87 -17.44 8.14
C ILE A 71 19.89 -17.66 7.03
N ASP A 72 21.16 -17.37 7.32
CA ASP A 72 22.26 -17.60 6.40
C ASP A 72 22.73 -19.06 6.49
N TYR A 73 23.26 -19.58 5.39
CA TYR A 73 23.84 -20.93 5.37
C TYR A 73 25.02 -21.06 4.41
N GLN A 74 25.72 -22.17 4.52
CA GLN A 74 26.76 -22.62 3.58
C GLN A 74 26.56 -24.10 3.24
N ILE A 75 27.15 -24.54 2.13
CA ILE A 75 27.21 -25.96 1.76
C ILE A 75 28.64 -26.43 1.96
N GLU A 76 28.85 -27.37 2.88
CA GLU A 76 30.15 -27.95 3.19
C GLU A 76 30.06 -29.47 3.15
N GLY A 77 30.93 -30.12 2.37
CA GLY A 77 30.93 -31.59 2.26
C GLY A 77 29.58 -32.17 1.83
N GLY A 78 28.83 -31.44 1.01
CA GLY A 78 27.49 -31.81 0.56
C GLY A 78 26.40 -31.73 1.63
N LYS A 79 26.61 -30.97 2.71
CA LYS A 79 25.65 -30.71 3.79
C LYS A 79 25.35 -29.23 3.93
N ILE A 80 24.14 -28.89 4.38
CA ILE A 80 23.80 -27.50 4.73
C ILE A 80 24.24 -27.23 6.17
N ILE A 81 25.06 -26.20 6.33
CA ILE A 81 25.47 -25.66 7.62
C ILE A 81 24.75 -24.33 7.83
N TRP A 82 23.77 -24.30 8.73
CA TRP A 82 23.07 -23.09 9.14
C TRP A 82 23.99 -22.20 9.99
N ASP A 83 23.91 -20.88 9.84
CA ASP A 83 24.56 -19.91 10.71
C ASP A 83 23.54 -19.35 11.74
N PRO A 84 23.52 -19.83 12.99
CA PRO A 84 22.56 -19.38 13.99
C PRO A 84 22.74 -17.93 14.38
N SER A 85 23.94 -17.35 14.21
CA SER A 85 24.21 -15.95 14.55
C SER A 85 23.50 -14.98 13.61
N ARG A 86 23.08 -15.46 12.44
CA ARG A 86 22.36 -14.73 11.39
C ARG A 86 20.86 -15.03 11.37
N LEU A 87 20.35 -15.76 12.35
CA LEU A 87 18.91 -16.02 12.46
C LEU A 87 18.17 -14.72 12.83
N SER A 88 17.28 -14.28 11.95
CA SER A 88 16.38 -13.15 12.14
C SER A 88 14.94 -13.62 12.02
N ILE A 89 14.13 -13.30 13.04
CA ILE A 89 12.72 -13.65 13.11
C ILE A 89 11.93 -12.37 13.42
N GLU A 90 11.03 -11.99 12.53
CA GLU A 90 10.03 -10.94 12.75
C GLU A 90 8.67 -11.63 12.98
N VAL A 91 7.89 -11.14 13.96
CA VAL A 91 6.56 -11.67 14.31
C VAL A 91 5.56 -10.53 14.32
N PHE A 92 4.45 -10.70 13.62
CA PHE A 92 3.33 -9.77 13.53
C PHE A 92 2.10 -10.47 14.10
N ARG A 93 1.67 -10.04 15.29
CA ARG A 93 0.53 -10.63 15.98
C ARG A 93 -0.77 -10.14 15.36
N ARG A 94 -1.76 -11.03 15.25
CA ARG A 94 -3.09 -10.62 14.80
C ARG A 94 -3.75 -9.71 15.83
N ASP A 95 -4.22 -8.56 15.37
CA ASP A 95 -5.06 -7.67 16.17
C ASP A 95 -6.45 -8.31 16.37
N LYS A 96 -6.76 -8.65 17.62
CA LYS A 96 -8.04 -9.26 18.02
C LYS A 96 -9.12 -8.21 18.22
N GLU A 97 -8.76 -6.97 18.54
CA GLU A 97 -9.70 -5.89 18.77
C GLU A 97 -10.36 -5.49 17.45
N ILE A 98 -9.58 -5.31 16.39
CA ILE A 98 -10.11 -5.03 15.05
C ILE A 98 -11.06 -6.16 14.60
N ASP A 99 -10.69 -7.43 14.81
CA ASP A 99 -11.56 -8.56 14.46
C ASP A 99 -12.89 -8.50 15.24
N ASN A 100 -12.86 -8.11 16.52
CA ASN A 100 -14.04 -7.96 17.35
C ASN A 100 -14.91 -6.78 16.90
N ILE A 101 -14.32 -5.62 16.61
CA ILE A 101 -15.02 -4.42 16.13
C ILE A 101 -15.72 -4.72 14.80
N VAL A 102 -15.02 -5.34 13.84
CA VAL A 102 -15.60 -5.69 12.54
C VAL A 102 -16.76 -6.68 12.70
N ARG A 103 -16.65 -7.63 13.65
CA ARG A 103 -17.74 -8.58 13.96
C ARG A 103 -18.93 -7.91 14.64
N SER A 104 -18.70 -6.98 15.55
CA SER A 104 -19.75 -6.34 16.34
C SER A 104 -20.52 -5.29 15.54
N LEU A 105 -19.81 -4.43 14.80
CA LEU A 105 -20.42 -3.43 13.91
C LEU A 105 -21.01 -4.08 12.66
N GLY A 106 -20.40 -5.16 12.18
CA GLY A 106 -20.80 -5.86 10.96
C GLY A 106 -20.12 -5.29 9.72
N GLY A 107 -19.40 -6.15 9.00
CA GLY A 107 -18.65 -5.76 7.80
C GLY A 107 -19.50 -5.09 6.70
N ALA A 108 -20.79 -5.40 6.61
CA ALA A 108 -21.69 -4.74 5.67
C ALA A 108 -21.96 -3.27 6.01
N ILE A 109 -22.06 -2.94 7.31
CA ILE A 109 -22.26 -1.56 7.78
C ILE A 109 -20.98 -0.76 7.52
N LEU A 110 -19.82 -1.29 7.94
CA LEU A 110 -18.52 -0.67 7.66
C LEU A 110 -18.29 -0.46 6.15
N TRP A 111 -18.69 -1.44 5.33
CA TRP A 111 -18.63 -1.32 3.87
C TRP A 111 -19.53 -0.20 3.36
N GLN A 112 -20.77 -0.11 3.82
CA GLN A 112 -21.70 0.95 3.40
C GLN A 112 -21.22 2.34 3.83
N GLU A 113 -20.67 2.48 5.04
CA GLU A 113 -20.11 3.74 5.52
C GLU A 113 -18.90 4.18 4.68
N ALA A 114 -18.00 3.24 4.36
CA ALA A 114 -16.81 3.53 3.56
C ALA A 114 -17.12 3.77 2.08
N PHE A 115 -18.05 3.01 1.50
CA PHE A 115 -18.35 3.02 0.06
C PHE A 115 -19.44 4.05 -0.32
N GLY A 116 -20.29 4.45 0.63
CA GLY A 116 -21.61 5.00 0.33
C GLY A 116 -21.71 6.50 0.04
N LYS A 117 -20.79 7.33 0.54
CA LYS A 117 -21.02 8.80 0.50
C LYS A 117 -20.25 9.55 -0.56
N GLY A 118 -19.16 8.99 -1.09
CA GLY A 118 -18.15 9.83 -1.74
C GLY A 118 -17.69 10.95 -0.79
N VAL A 119 -16.72 11.74 -1.23
CA VAL A 119 -16.24 12.86 -0.44
C VAL A 119 -16.51 14.15 -1.20
N GLU A 120 -17.25 15.06 -0.57
CA GLU A 120 -17.41 16.41 -1.10
C GLU A 120 -16.15 17.21 -0.83
N TYR A 121 -15.53 17.71 -1.90
CA TYR A 121 -14.39 18.61 -1.78
C TYR A 121 -14.84 20.05 -1.95
N GLN A 122 -14.23 20.94 -1.17
CA GLN A 122 -14.26 22.35 -1.49
C GLN A 122 -13.26 22.62 -2.62
N VAL A 123 -13.75 23.21 -3.71
CA VAL A 123 -12.94 23.58 -4.88
C VAL A 123 -12.57 25.05 -4.75
N VAL A 124 -11.28 25.37 -4.77
CA VAL A 124 -10.77 26.74 -4.62
C VAL A 124 -9.81 27.06 -5.76
N LYS A 125 -10.04 28.17 -6.47
CA LYS A 125 -9.12 28.62 -7.53
C LYS A 125 -7.77 29.00 -6.91
N LEU A 126 -6.70 28.33 -7.36
CA LEU A 126 -5.33 28.68 -6.99
C LEU A 126 -4.79 29.80 -7.86
N GLY A 127 -5.09 29.76 -9.16
CA GLY A 127 -4.55 30.74 -10.09
C GLY A 127 -4.86 30.40 -11.54
N GLU A 128 -4.15 31.09 -12.42
CA GLU A 128 -4.23 30.94 -13.87
C GLU A 128 -2.82 30.79 -14.43
N THR A 129 -2.68 29.85 -15.34
CA THR A 129 -1.42 29.56 -16.02
C THR A 129 -1.19 30.52 -17.18
N LEU A 130 0.03 30.59 -17.69
CA LEU A 130 0.38 31.47 -18.82
C LEU A 130 -0.42 31.16 -20.09
N ASP A 131 -0.84 29.90 -20.28
CA ASP A 131 -1.64 29.43 -21.39
C ASP A 131 -3.16 29.56 -21.16
N GLY A 132 -3.58 30.27 -20.10
CA GLY A 132 -4.98 30.57 -19.81
C GLY A 132 -5.76 29.43 -19.14
N ASP A 133 -5.10 28.31 -18.80
CA ASP A 133 -5.74 27.28 -17.98
C ASP A 133 -5.89 27.75 -16.53
N LEU A 134 -7.02 27.41 -15.91
CA LEU A 134 -7.30 27.65 -14.50
C LEU A 134 -6.82 26.46 -13.67
N VAL A 135 -6.07 26.72 -12.60
CA VAL A 135 -5.67 25.69 -11.64
C VAL A 135 -6.49 25.86 -10.37
N TYR A 136 -7.07 24.76 -9.91
CA TYR A 136 -7.82 24.68 -8.67
C TYR A 136 -7.13 23.72 -7.69
N THR A 137 -7.34 23.96 -6.40
CA THR A 137 -7.04 23.02 -5.33
C THR A 137 -8.34 22.41 -4.81
N LEU A 138 -8.23 21.16 -4.36
CA LEU A 138 -9.31 20.43 -3.70
C LEU A 138 -9.00 20.35 -2.23
N LYS A 139 -9.97 20.77 -1.40
CA LYS A 139 -9.86 20.73 0.05
C LYS A 139 -10.84 19.74 0.66
N LEU A 140 -10.37 18.99 1.65
CA LEU A 140 -11.17 18.14 2.52
C LEU A 140 -11.02 18.66 3.95
N GLY A 141 -12.07 19.32 4.46
CA GLY A 141 -11.92 20.18 5.64
C GLY A 141 -10.90 21.28 5.37
N ASP A 142 -9.92 21.45 6.27
CA ASP A 142 -8.86 22.45 6.12
C ASP A 142 -7.65 21.96 5.30
N GLU A 143 -7.62 20.68 4.91
CA GLU A 143 -6.48 20.08 4.21
C GLU A 143 -6.60 20.19 2.69
N GLU A 144 -5.54 20.64 2.02
CA GLU A 144 -5.42 20.56 0.57
C GLU A 144 -5.00 19.15 0.16
N VAL A 145 -5.88 18.45 -0.55
CA VAL A 145 -5.76 17.03 -0.85
C VAL A 145 -5.72 16.74 -2.34
N GLY A 146 -5.80 17.75 -3.21
CA GLY A 146 -5.76 17.54 -4.65
C GLY A 146 -5.60 18.81 -5.45
N SER A 147 -5.38 18.66 -6.75
CA SER A 147 -5.36 19.77 -7.68
C SER A 147 -5.84 19.33 -9.06
N LEU A 148 -6.40 20.28 -9.80
CA LEU A 148 -6.93 20.07 -11.15
C LEU A 148 -6.66 21.29 -12.01
N VAL A 149 -6.46 21.03 -13.31
CA VAL A 149 -6.32 22.05 -14.32
C VAL A 149 -7.48 21.99 -15.30
N VAL A 150 -8.11 23.15 -15.50
CA VAL A 150 -9.36 23.31 -16.23
C VAL A 150 -9.18 24.37 -17.29
N THR A 151 -9.62 24.04 -18.50
CA THR A 151 -9.82 25.04 -19.56
C THR A 151 -11.28 25.47 -19.53
N ARG A 152 -11.52 26.78 -19.42
CA ARG A 152 -12.85 27.36 -19.51
C ARG A 152 -13.19 27.64 -20.97
N LEU A 153 -14.34 27.13 -21.40
CA LEU A 153 -14.98 27.44 -22.69
C LEU A 153 -16.29 28.18 -22.39
N ASP A 154 -16.97 28.70 -23.42
CA ASP A 154 -18.16 29.55 -23.26
C ASP A 154 -19.20 28.93 -22.31
N ASN A 155 -19.61 27.69 -22.58
CA ASN A 155 -20.63 26.96 -21.82
C ASN A 155 -20.12 25.61 -21.28
N GLU A 156 -18.80 25.42 -21.23
CA GLU A 156 -18.20 24.18 -20.75
C GLU A 156 -16.95 24.42 -19.91
N LEU A 157 -16.74 23.53 -18.93
CA LEU A 157 -15.47 23.35 -18.25
C LEU A 157 -14.85 22.04 -18.71
N PHE A 158 -13.61 22.10 -19.18
CA PHE A 158 -12.85 20.92 -19.56
C PHE A 158 -11.73 20.66 -18.55
N ILE A 159 -11.89 19.63 -17.72
CA ILE A 159 -10.81 19.16 -16.86
C ILE A 159 -9.81 18.41 -17.75
N LYS A 160 -8.68 19.06 -18.04
CA LYS A 160 -7.57 18.43 -18.78
C LYS A 160 -6.98 17.29 -17.97
N LYS A 161 -6.67 17.57 -16.70
CA LYS A 161 -6.07 16.62 -15.76
C LYS A 161 -6.32 17.06 -14.33
N GLY A 162 -6.50 16.10 -13.43
CA GLY A 162 -6.55 16.35 -11.99
C GLY A 162 -6.17 15.10 -11.21
N ALA A 163 -5.80 15.32 -9.97
CA ALA A 163 -5.45 14.26 -9.04
C ALA A 163 -5.88 14.62 -7.61
N ILE A 164 -6.21 13.57 -6.85
CA ILE A 164 -6.58 13.60 -5.43
C ILE A 164 -5.63 12.65 -4.70
N LEU A 165 -5.25 12.99 -3.48
CA LEU A 165 -4.43 12.22 -2.55
C LEU A 165 -5.28 11.50 -1.50
N HIS A 166 -6.28 12.18 -0.94
CA HIS A 166 -7.10 11.68 0.16
C HIS A 166 -8.61 11.82 -0.15
N PRO A 167 -9.45 10.86 0.26
CA PRO A 167 -9.11 9.67 1.08
C PRO A 167 -8.45 8.55 0.29
N SER A 168 -8.54 8.57 -1.04
CA SER A 168 -7.89 7.59 -1.91
C SER A 168 -7.15 8.31 -3.04
N PRO A 169 -5.90 7.92 -3.36
CA PRO A 169 -5.19 8.49 -4.48
C PRO A 169 -5.84 8.16 -5.83
N MET A 170 -6.23 9.19 -6.57
CA MET A 170 -6.99 9.06 -7.81
C MET A 170 -6.54 10.06 -8.84
N VAL A 171 -6.67 9.69 -10.11
CA VAL A 171 -6.41 10.57 -11.25
C VAL A 171 -7.62 10.56 -12.18
N PHE A 172 -7.96 11.74 -12.67
CA PHE A 172 -9.00 11.93 -13.68
C PHE A 172 -8.49 12.87 -14.76
N GLU A 173 -8.92 12.61 -16.00
CA GLU A 173 -8.47 13.36 -17.16
C GLU A 173 -9.58 13.42 -18.20
N ARG A 174 -9.53 14.48 -19.02
CA ARG A 174 -10.41 14.66 -20.18
C ARG A 174 -11.91 14.62 -19.84
N LEU A 175 -12.30 15.20 -18.71
CA LEU A 175 -13.70 15.31 -18.32
C LEU A 175 -14.29 16.61 -18.87
N ARG A 176 -15.41 16.51 -19.58
CA ARG A 176 -16.21 17.67 -20.03
C ARG A 176 -17.40 17.86 -19.10
N ILE A 177 -17.68 19.11 -18.77
CA ILE A 177 -18.76 19.49 -17.88
C ILE A 177 -19.47 20.68 -18.51
N SER A 178 -20.77 20.54 -18.77
CA SER A 178 -21.59 21.67 -19.18
C SER A 178 -21.82 22.58 -17.98
N ILE A 179 -21.71 23.89 -18.18
CA ILE A 179 -22.01 24.91 -17.17
C ILE A 179 -23.15 25.78 -17.68
N GLN A 180 -24.18 25.96 -16.85
CA GLN A 180 -25.32 26.81 -17.15
C GLN A 180 -25.07 28.25 -16.70
N GLU A 181 -25.83 29.19 -17.26
CA GLU A 181 -25.72 30.60 -16.90
C GLU A 181 -26.12 30.82 -15.43
N GLY A 182 -25.22 31.44 -14.66
CA GLY A 182 -25.40 31.67 -13.22
C GLY A 182 -24.84 30.58 -12.29
N GLU A 183 -24.38 29.44 -12.82
CA GLU A 183 -23.69 28.43 -12.01
C GLU A 183 -22.27 28.85 -11.66
N SER A 184 -21.82 28.51 -10.44
CA SER A 184 -20.42 28.68 -10.04
C SER A 184 -19.57 27.55 -10.64
N PRO A 185 -18.42 27.87 -11.28
CA PRO A 185 -17.49 26.86 -11.75
C PRO A 185 -17.04 25.91 -10.64
N GLU A 186 -16.83 26.42 -9.43
CA GLU A 186 -16.39 25.66 -8.27
C GLU A 186 -17.44 24.62 -7.84
N SER A 187 -18.73 24.98 -7.79
CA SER A 187 -19.79 24.05 -7.41
C SER A 187 -19.98 22.93 -8.45
N VAL A 188 -19.93 23.29 -9.73
CA VAL A 188 -20.06 22.35 -10.85
C VAL A 188 -18.89 21.37 -10.89
N LEU A 189 -17.66 21.85 -10.65
CA LEU A 189 -16.48 21.00 -10.51
C LEU A 189 -16.60 20.06 -9.31
N ALA A 190 -17.03 20.56 -8.14
CA ALA A 190 -17.17 19.75 -6.93
C ALA A 190 -18.12 18.56 -7.15
N GLN A 191 -19.29 18.82 -7.74
CA GLN A 191 -20.26 17.77 -8.07
C GLN A 191 -19.69 16.77 -9.07
N LYS A 192 -19.02 17.23 -10.13
CA LYS A 192 -18.44 16.32 -11.12
C LYS A 192 -17.35 15.44 -10.52
N ILE A 193 -16.54 15.98 -9.62
CA ILE A 193 -15.50 15.21 -8.93
C ILE A 193 -16.11 14.15 -8.02
N LEU A 194 -17.20 14.48 -7.31
CA LEU A 194 -17.94 13.50 -6.52
C LEU A 194 -18.48 12.34 -7.36
N GLU A 195 -19.01 12.63 -8.55
CA GLU A 195 -19.41 11.59 -9.53
C GLU A 195 -18.20 10.79 -10.04
N ALA A 196 -17.12 11.48 -10.39
CA ALA A 196 -15.91 10.87 -10.93
C ALA A 196 -15.22 9.96 -9.91
N GLN A 197 -15.35 10.19 -8.59
CA GLN A 197 -14.86 9.28 -7.56
C GLN A 197 -15.43 7.87 -7.67
N LYS A 198 -16.66 7.71 -8.16
CA LYS A 198 -17.30 6.40 -8.28
C LYS A 198 -16.72 5.53 -9.39
N ILE A 199 -16.07 6.15 -10.38
CA ILE A 199 -15.59 5.50 -11.61
C ILE A 199 -14.11 5.78 -11.91
N GLY A 200 -13.45 6.58 -11.06
CA GLY A 200 -12.14 7.14 -11.33
C GLY A 200 -11.02 6.11 -11.22
N ARG A 201 -9.90 6.37 -11.90
CA ARG A 201 -8.74 5.49 -11.85
C ARG A 201 -7.97 5.71 -10.55
N HIS A 202 -7.99 4.71 -9.67
CA HIS A 202 -7.13 4.68 -8.49
C HIS A 202 -5.68 4.41 -8.90
N VAL A 203 -4.76 5.14 -8.31
CA VAL A 203 -3.31 5.07 -8.61
C VAL A 203 -2.51 4.98 -7.31
N ALA A 204 -1.19 4.79 -7.41
CA ALA A 204 -0.32 4.91 -6.25
C ALA A 204 -0.28 6.37 -5.75
N GLU A 205 -0.14 6.57 -4.43
CA GLU A 205 -0.07 7.91 -3.83
C GLU A 205 1.05 8.76 -4.45
N GLU A 206 2.21 8.16 -4.71
CA GLU A 206 3.34 8.85 -5.36
C GLU A 206 3.00 9.38 -6.76
N GLU A 207 2.21 8.63 -7.53
CA GLU A 207 1.77 9.06 -8.87
C GLU A 207 0.82 10.25 -8.77
N ALA A 208 -0.20 10.15 -7.91
CA ALA A 208 -1.15 11.23 -7.68
C ALA A 208 -0.44 12.49 -7.16
N ARG A 209 0.49 12.36 -6.21
CA ARG A 209 1.26 13.48 -5.63
C ARG A 209 2.12 14.18 -6.66
N LYS A 210 2.79 13.44 -7.55
CA LYS A 210 3.54 14.02 -8.67
C LYS A 210 2.65 14.89 -9.54
N ILE A 211 1.43 14.43 -9.84
CA ILE A 211 0.47 15.20 -10.64
C ILE A 211 0.00 16.44 -9.87
N VAL A 212 -0.39 16.30 -8.60
CA VAL A 212 -0.86 17.43 -7.78
C VAL A 212 0.21 18.52 -7.69
N ASN A 213 1.45 18.16 -7.37
CA ASN A 213 2.55 19.12 -7.24
C ASN A 213 2.89 19.78 -8.59
N TYR A 214 2.95 18.99 -9.67
CA TYR A 214 3.13 19.52 -11.02
C TYR A 214 2.08 20.58 -11.38
N LEU A 215 0.79 20.35 -11.05
CA LEU A 215 -0.26 21.31 -11.34
C LEU A 215 -0.16 22.59 -10.51
N ARG A 216 0.23 22.48 -9.24
CA ARG A 216 0.44 23.65 -8.35
C ARG A 216 1.64 24.49 -8.76
N GLU A 217 2.72 23.86 -9.20
CA GLU A 217 3.92 24.54 -9.70
C GLU A 217 3.61 25.42 -10.92
N ARG A 218 2.63 25.05 -11.76
CA ARG A 218 2.22 25.86 -12.93
C ARG A 218 1.65 27.24 -12.57
N VAL A 219 1.27 27.45 -11.31
CA VAL A 219 0.78 28.73 -10.78
C VAL A 219 1.68 29.29 -9.67
N MET A 220 2.94 28.83 -9.60
CA MET A 220 3.95 29.24 -8.60
C MET A 220 3.53 29.00 -7.14
N THR A 221 2.67 28.00 -6.91
CA THR A 221 2.19 27.62 -5.58
C THR A 221 3.08 26.54 -4.95
N PRO A 222 3.40 26.58 -3.64
CA PRO A 222 4.22 25.58 -2.97
C PRO A 222 3.67 24.14 -3.10
N PRO A 223 4.55 23.11 -3.20
CA PRO A 223 4.16 21.72 -3.31
C PRO A 223 3.53 21.18 -2.01
N LEU A 224 2.73 20.13 -2.12
CA LEU A 224 2.21 19.40 -0.96
C LEU A 224 3.20 18.33 -0.52
N GLU A 225 3.66 18.44 0.72
CA GLU A 225 4.58 17.51 1.36
C GLU A 225 3.89 16.21 1.80
N ARG A 226 4.68 15.14 1.95
CA ARG A 226 4.18 13.85 2.47
C ARG A 226 4.01 14.00 3.98
N LYS A 227 2.78 13.88 4.48
CA LYS A 227 2.55 13.70 5.91
C LYS A 227 3.01 12.28 6.28
N VAL A 228 4.03 12.17 7.13
CA VAL A 228 4.34 10.92 7.83
C VAL A 228 3.31 10.87 8.95
N TYR A 229 2.33 9.97 8.84
CA TYR A 229 1.53 9.63 10.00
C TYR A 229 2.47 8.92 10.96
N GLU A 230 2.81 9.58 12.06
CA GLU A 230 3.47 8.90 13.18
C GLU A 230 2.52 7.77 13.58
N GLU A 231 2.94 6.52 13.33
CA GLU A 231 2.37 5.39 14.04
C GLU A 231 2.53 5.73 15.51
N SER A 232 1.41 6.04 16.17
CA SER A 232 1.36 6.28 17.60
C SER A 232 2.10 5.13 18.26
N GLN A 233 3.29 5.43 18.77
CA GLN A 233 3.97 4.54 19.68
C GLN A 233 3.04 4.45 20.88
N GLU A 234 2.26 3.38 20.95
CA GLU A 234 1.62 3.00 22.20
C GLU A 234 2.76 2.69 23.18
N GLU A 235 3.02 3.67 24.03
CA GLU A 235 3.90 3.54 25.17
C GLU A 235 3.31 2.49 26.13
N THR A 236 4.15 1.48 26.42
CA THR A 236 4.20 0.56 27.58
C THR A 236 3.39 -0.73 27.55
#